data_AF-A0A2W5A0E3-F1
#
_entry.id   AF-A0A2W5A0E3-F1
#
_cell.length_a   1.000
_cell.length_b   1.000
_cell.length_c   1.000
_cell.angle_alpha   90.00
_cell.angle_beta   90.00
_cell.angle_gamma   90.00
#
_symmetry.space_group_name_H-M   'P 1'
#
loop_
_entity.id
_entity.type
_entity.pdbx_description
1 polymer ?
#
loop_
_entity_poly.entity_id
_entity_poly.type
_entity_poly.pdbx_seq_one_letter_code
_entity_poly.pdbx_strand_id
1 'polypeptide(L)'
;QTSHWREGTRIHDGVSCTILTEPQVGILDPTGGICQEGIVTAQDLAIFDAMGWNLNVDVLDNLDYHMSTSQMMDRFRSAVPEPTTWAMLIAGFGMVGGAMRRRRTTVAFA
;
A
#
# COMPACT_ATOMS: atom_id res chain seq x y z
N GLN A 1 -27.17 -2.64 2.88
CA GLN A 1 -26.48 -3.93 2.73
C GLN A 1 -26.75 -4.72 4.01
N THR A 2 -27.05 -6.03 3.92
CA THR A 2 -27.36 -6.88 5.10
C THR A 2 -26.11 -7.41 5.79
N SER A 3 -24.98 -7.39 5.10
CA SER A 3 -23.63 -7.69 5.56
C SER A 3 -22.76 -6.45 5.40
N HIS A 4 -21.51 -6.51 5.89
CA HIS A 4 -20.48 -5.49 5.66
C HIS A 4 -19.61 -5.77 4.42
N TRP A 5 -19.96 -6.80 3.67
CA TRP A 5 -19.36 -7.14 2.41
C TRP A 5 -20.47 -7.55 1.45
N ARG A 6 -20.21 -7.48 0.15
CA ARG A 6 -21.16 -7.89 -0.89
C ARG A 6 -20.38 -8.52 -2.04
N GLU A 7 -20.78 -9.73 -2.36
CA GLU A 7 -20.30 -10.44 -3.53
C GLU A 7 -20.60 -9.65 -4.81
N GLY A 8 -19.61 -9.59 -5.70
CA GLY A 8 -19.77 -9.09 -7.06
C GLY A 8 -20.33 -10.17 -7.99
N THR A 9 -21.08 -9.78 -9.01
CA THR A 9 -21.43 -10.74 -10.07
C THR A 9 -20.15 -11.25 -10.75
N ARG A 10 -20.10 -12.56 -11.02
CA ARG A 10 -18.87 -13.22 -11.44
C ARG A 10 -19.09 -14.32 -12.48
N ILE A 11 -18.14 -14.45 -13.41
CA ILE A 11 -18.13 -15.48 -14.45
C ILE A 11 -16.85 -16.31 -14.28
N HIS A 12 -17.01 -17.63 -14.16
CA HIS A 12 -15.89 -18.55 -14.08
C HIS A 12 -15.43 -18.92 -15.50
N ASP A 13 -14.16 -18.68 -15.84
CA ASP A 13 -13.60 -18.96 -17.17
C ASP A 13 -13.43 -20.47 -17.46
N GLY A 14 -13.51 -21.30 -16.41
CA GLY A 14 -13.40 -22.76 -16.48
C GLY A 14 -11.97 -23.28 -16.50
N VAL A 15 -10.95 -22.41 -16.35
CA VAL A 15 -9.54 -22.80 -16.47
C VAL A 15 -8.69 -22.28 -15.31
N SER A 16 -8.79 -21.01 -14.92
CA SER A 16 -7.82 -20.44 -13.98
C SER A 16 -8.29 -19.29 -13.10
N CYS A 17 -9.20 -18.41 -13.55
CA CYS A 17 -9.65 -17.29 -12.73
C CYS A 17 -11.15 -16.99 -12.91
N THR A 18 -11.78 -16.57 -11.81
CA THR A 18 -13.13 -16.01 -11.87
C THR A 18 -13.03 -14.52 -12.18
N ILE A 19 -13.57 -14.09 -13.32
CA ILE A 19 -13.59 -12.68 -13.71
C ILE A 19 -14.84 -12.05 -13.10
N LEU A 20 -14.65 -10.95 -12.39
CA LEU A 20 -15.76 -10.16 -11.87
C LEU A 20 -16.37 -9.29 -12.98
N THR A 21 -17.69 -9.32 -13.11
CA THR A 21 -18.47 -8.36 -13.90
C THR A 21 -18.88 -7.14 -13.07
N GLU A 22 -18.90 -7.29 -11.75
CA GLU A 22 -19.07 -6.20 -10.79
C GLU A 22 -18.07 -6.37 -9.65
N PRO A 23 -17.49 -5.27 -9.11
CA PRO A 23 -16.55 -5.36 -8.01
C PRO A 23 -17.21 -5.85 -6.73
N GLN A 24 -16.50 -6.73 -6.02
CA GLN A 24 -16.88 -7.16 -4.68
C GLN A 24 -16.58 -6.04 -3.66
N VAL A 25 -17.42 -5.91 -2.64
CA VAL A 25 -17.29 -4.89 -1.60
C VAL A 25 -16.93 -5.56 -0.28
N GLY A 26 -16.01 -4.98 0.47
CA GLY A 26 -15.64 -5.46 1.80
C GLY A 26 -14.21 -5.98 1.86
N ILE A 27 -13.45 -5.46 2.81
CA ILE A 27 -12.07 -5.90 3.11
C ILE A 27 -11.98 -7.26 3.81
N LEU A 28 -13.05 -7.68 4.50
CA LEU A 28 -13.16 -8.98 5.16
C LEU A 28 -14.09 -9.94 4.41
N ASP A 29 -14.26 -9.72 3.10
CA ASP A 29 -15.02 -10.62 2.24
C ASP A 29 -14.33 -12.00 2.16
N PRO A 30 -14.94 -13.09 2.67
CA PRO A 30 -14.33 -14.42 2.67
C PRO A 30 -14.30 -15.06 1.27
N THR A 31 -14.96 -14.47 0.28
CA THR A 31 -15.00 -15.00 -1.09
C THR A 31 -13.97 -14.34 -2.01
N GLY A 32 -13.18 -13.39 -1.50
CA GLY A 32 -12.12 -12.76 -2.26
C GLY A 32 -11.01 -13.72 -2.66
N GLY A 33 -10.68 -13.71 -3.95
CA GLY A 33 -9.72 -14.59 -4.58
C GLY A 33 -8.81 -13.88 -5.57
N ILE A 34 -7.94 -14.68 -6.21
CA ILE A 34 -7.04 -14.20 -7.26
C ILE A 34 -7.82 -13.71 -8.47
N CYS A 35 -7.29 -12.69 -9.14
CA CYS A 35 -7.92 -12.05 -10.32
C CYS A 35 -9.26 -11.34 -10.05
N GLN A 36 -9.62 -11.10 -8.80
CA GLN A 36 -10.85 -10.39 -8.43
C GLN A 36 -10.53 -8.99 -7.89
N GLU A 37 -11.25 -7.98 -8.38
CA GLU A 37 -11.14 -6.61 -7.88
C GLU A 37 -12.10 -6.37 -6.72
N GLY A 38 -11.53 -6.10 -5.54
CA GLY A 38 -12.28 -5.72 -4.35
C GLY A 38 -12.28 -4.21 -4.15
N ILE A 39 -13.33 -3.68 -3.52
CA ILE A 39 -13.44 -2.28 -3.12
C ILE A 39 -13.71 -2.21 -1.62
N VAL A 40 -12.92 -1.38 -0.94
CA VAL A 40 -13.13 -1.01 0.46
C VAL A 40 -13.92 0.29 0.52
N THR A 41 -14.98 0.28 1.32
CA THR A 41 -15.95 1.37 1.46
C THR A 41 -15.92 2.01 2.85
N ALA A 42 -16.61 3.13 3.00
CA ALA A 42 -16.81 3.80 4.30
C ALA A 42 -17.38 2.85 5.38
N GLN A 43 -18.33 1.98 5.02
CA GLN A 43 -18.92 1.02 5.96
C GLN A 43 -17.89 0.02 6.49
N ASP A 44 -16.95 -0.41 5.64
CA ASP A 44 -15.88 -1.34 6.00
C ASP A 44 -14.92 -0.68 6.99
N LEU A 45 -14.58 0.59 6.76
CA LEU A 45 -13.72 1.38 7.65
C LEU A 45 -14.40 1.69 8.99
N ALA A 46 -15.69 2.02 8.99
CA ALA A 46 -16.46 2.26 10.20
C ALA A 46 -16.43 1.05 11.16
N ILE A 47 -16.43 -0.17 10.60
CA ILE A 47 -16.36 -1.39 11.41
C ILE A 47 -14.97 -1.56 12.02
N PHE A 48 -13.89 -1.25 11.30
CA PHE A 48 -12.55 -1.28 11.88
C PHE A 48 -12.37 -0.27 13.01
N ASP A 49 -12.88 0.94 12.83
CA ASP A 49 -12.90 1.96 13.88
C ASP A 49 -13.69 1.47 15.11
N ALA A 50 -14.89 0.89 14.90
CA ALA A 50 -15.69 0.30 15.97
C ALA A 50 -14.99 -0.88 16.68
N MET A 51 -14.13 -1.62 15.99
CA MET A 51 -13.27 -2.66 16.58
C MET A 51 -12.05 -2.10 17.33
N GLY A 52 -11.82 -0.79 17.29
CA GLY A 52 -10.72 -0.10 17.97
C GLY A 52 -9.47 0.13 17.12
N TRP A 53 -9.54 -0.05 15.80
CA TRP A 53 -8.43 0.30 14.91
C TRP A 53 -8.41 1.81 14.66
N ASN A 54 -7.27 2.45 14.91
CA ASN A 54 -7.10 3.86 14.59
C ASN A 54 -6.80 4.05 13.10
N LEU A 55 -7.80 4.47 12.33
CA LEU A 55 -7.68 4.75 10.91
C LEU A 55 -7.23 6.20 10.69
N ASN A 56 -6.39 6.45 9.67
CA ASN A 56 -6.05 7.81 9.23
C ASN A 56 -7.10 8.37 8.24
N VAL A 57 -8.37 8.09 8.49
CA VAL A 57 -9.54 8.53 7.70
C VAL A 57 -10.69 8.77 8.66
N ASP A 58 -11.31 9.94 8.59
CA ASP A 58 -12.59 10.18 9.25
C ASP A 58 -13.72 9.71 8.32
N VAL A 59 -14.42 8.66 8.73
CA VAL A 59 -15.50 8.06 7.94
C VAL A 59 -16.76 8.93 7.92
N LEU A 60 -17.02 9.71 8.98
CA LEU A 60 -18.21 10.56 9.06
C LEU A 60 -18.15 11.71 8.05
N ASP A 61 -16.95 12.20 7.78
CA ASP A 61 -16.69 13.22 6.77
C ASP A 61 -16.51 12.63 5.35
N ASN A 62 -16.38 11.30 5.21
CA ASN A 62 -16.08 10.62 3.94
C ASN A 62 -17.02 9.43 3.69
N LEU A 63 -18.33 9.68 3.68
CA LEU A 63 -19.34 8.62 3.46
C LEU A 63 -19.23 7.93 2.10
N ASP A 64 -18.69 8.63 1.09
CA ASP A 64 -18.43 8.10 -0.26
C ASP A 64 -17.00 7.56 -0.41
N TYR A 65 -16.35 7.15 0.68
CA TYR A 65 -15.03 6.53 0.59
C TYR A 65 -15.11 5.24 -0.23
N HIS A 66 -14.30 5.15 -1.30
CA HIS A 66 -14.14 3.97 -2.15
C HIS A 66 -12.68 3.81 -2.53
N MET A 67 -12.11 2.64 -2.24
CA MET A 67 -10.74 2.31 -2.62
C MET A 67 -10.66 0.89 -3.17
N SER A 68 -10.24 0.74 -4.42
CA SER A 68 -10.06 -0.59 -5.02
C SER A 68 -8.74 -1.23 -4.61
N THR A 69 -8.68 -2.56 -4.63
CA THR A 69 -7.45 -3.32 -4.36
C THR A 69 -6.34 -3.00 -5.36
N SER A 70 -6.70 -2.66 -6.62
CA SER A 70 -5.76 -2.19 -7.63
C SER A 70 -5.11 -0.85 -7.23
N GLN A 71 -5.92 0.12 -6.79
CA GLN A 71 -5.42 1.40 -6.28
C GLN A 71 -4.55 1.24 -5.02
N MET A 72 -4.92 0.33 -4.12
CA MET A 72 -4.09 0.02 -2.95
C MET A 72 -2.72 -0.51 -3.37
N MET A 73 -2.69 -1.45 -4.30
CA MET A 73 -1.45 -2.03 -4.81
C MET A 73 -0.53 -0.96 -5.41
N ASP A 74 -1.08 -0.02 -6.19
CA ASP A 74 -0.29 1.07 -6.77
C ASP A 74 0.30 2.01 -5.71
N ARG A 75 -0.43 2.27 -4.62
CA ARG A 75 0.12 3.05 -3.49
C ARG A 75 1.29 2.32 -2.83
N PHE A 76 1.19 1.01 -2.59
CA PHE A 76 2.27 0.24 -1.97
C PHE A 76 3.51 0.13 -2.87
N ARG A 77 3.36 0.12 -4.19
CA ARG A 77 4.50 0.13 -5.13
C ARG A 77 5.42 1.33 -4.95
N SER A 78 4.87 2.50 -4.60
CA SER A 78 5.65 3.73 -4.37
C SER A 78 6.36 3.81 -3.01
N ALA A 79 6.07 2.90 -2.07
CA ALA A 79 6.60 2.97 -0.70
C ALA A 79 8.04 2.46 -0.56
N VAL A 80 8.55 1.72 -1.56
CA VAL A 80 9.94 1.23 -1.57
C VAL A 80 10.86 2.35 -2.05
N PRO A 81 11.89 2.76 -1.27
CA PRO A 81 12.83 3.79 -1.71
C PRO A 81 13.46 3.34 -3.03
N GLU A 82 13.32 4.17 -4.07
CA GLU A 82 13.82 3.84 -5.40
C GLU A 82 15.32 3.47 -5.34
N PRO A 83 15.80 2.60 -6.25
CA PRO A 83 17.23 2.30 -6.37
C PRO A 83 18.10 3.56 -6.45
N THR A 84 17.57 4.63 -7.05
CA THR A 84 18.23 5.93 -7.16
C THR A 84 18.46 6.59 -5.79
N THR A 85 17.52 6.48 -4.86
CA THR A 85 17.67 7.02 -3.49
C THR A 85 18.82 6.33 -2.76
N TRP A 86 18.90 5.00 -2.86
CA TRP A 86 20.02 4.24 -2.31
C TRP A 86 21.36 4.64 -2.94
N ALA A 87 21.38 4.77 -4.26
CA ALA A 87 22.56 5.22 -4.99
C ALA A 87 23.01 6.62 -4.56
N MET A 88 22.08 7.57 -4.38
CA MET A 88 22.39 8.93 -3.93
C MET A 88 22.92 8.95 -2.49
N LEU A 89 22.35 8.15 -1.59
CA LEU A 89 22.85 8.02 -0.21
C LEU A 89 24.28 7.46 -0.20
N ILE A 90 24.51 6.37 -0.94
CA ILE A 90 25.85 5.78 -1.07
C ILE A 90 26.83 6.77 -1.70
N ALA A 91 26.43 7.47 -2.76
CA ALA A 91 27.27 8.46 -3.42
C ALA A 91 27.59 9.64 -2.49
N GLY A 92 26.60 10.16 -1.77
CA GLY A 92 26.77 11.25 -0.80
C GLY A 92 27.70 10.86 0.34
N PHE A 93 27.43 9.73 1.01
CA PHE A 93 28.30 9.23 2.09
C PHE A 93 29.69 8.84 1.57
N GLY A 94 29.78 8.30 0.36
CA GLY A 94 31.04 7.98 -0.31
C GLY A 94 31.89 9.22 -0.59
N MET A 95 31.28 10.31 -1.08
CA MET A 95 31.96 11.59 -1.28
C MET A 95 32.44 12.21 0.03
N VAL A 96 31.58 12.26 1.05
CA VAL A 96 31.94 12.81 2.38
C VAL A 96 33.09 12.01 2.99
N GLY A 97 32.96 10.68 3.05
CA GLY A 97 34.01 9.81 3.59
C GLY A 97 35.31 9.87 2.77
N GLY A 98 35.21 9.96 1.44
CA GLY A 98 36.35 10.14 0.55
C GLY A 98 37.09 11.47 0.78
N ALA A 99 36.36 12.57 0.92
CA ALA A 99 36.93 13.89 1.20
C ALA A 99 37.64 13.93 2.56
N MET A 100 37.10 13.29 3.59
CA MET A 100 37.75 13.16 4.89
C MET A 100 39.06 12.37 4.81
N ARG A 101 39.09 11.24 4.08
CA ARG A 101 40.30 10.40 3.93
C ARG A 101 41.41 11.10 3.16
N ARG A 102 41.08 11.97 2.19
CA ARG A 102 42.05 12.80 1.45
C ARG A 102 42.76 13.83 2.35
N ARG A 103 42.09 14.36 3.37
CA ARG A 103 42.65 15.40 4.26
C ARG A 103 43.57 14.83 5.34
N ARG A 104 44.48 13.92 4.98
CA ARG A 104 45.48 13.38 5.90
C ARG A 104 46.42 14.53 6.32
N THR A 105 46.12 15.16 7.46
CA THR A 105 46.99 16.12 8.12
C THR A 105 48.25 15.39 8.56
N THR A 106 49.40 15.81 8.08
CA THR A 106 50.71 15.37 8.58
C THR A 106 50.76 15.73 10.06
N VAL A 107 50.55 14.74 10.93
CA VAL A 107 50.77 14.90 12.37
C VAL A 107 52.27 15.06 12.57
N ALA A 108 52.71 16.30 12.78
CA ALA A 108 54.05 16.60 13.27
C ALA A 108 54.05 16.32 14.78
N PHE A 109 54.82 15.32 15.20
CA PHE A 109 55.08 15.10 16.62
C PHE A 109 56.13 16.12 17.08
N ALA A 110 55.86 16.78 18.22
CA ALA A 110 56.77 17.70 18.87
C ALA A 110 57.87 16.96 19.64
#